data_AF-A0A645EB70-F1
#
_entry.id   AF-A0A645EB70-F1
#
_cell.length_a   1.000
_cell.length_b   1.000
_cell.length_c   1.000
_cell.angle_alpha   90.00
_cell.angle_beta   90.00
_cell.angle_gamma   90.00
#
_symmetry.space_group_name_H-M   'P 1'
#
loop_
_entity.id
_entity.type
_entity.pdbx_description
1 polymer ?
#
loop_
_entity_poly.entity_id
_entity_poly.type
_entity_poly.pdbx_seq_one_letter_code
_entity_poly.pdbx_strand_id
1 'polypeptide(L)'
;MQMQVPKGRVAYEPSSLDPNSPRASAATGFRSFAQPAGDDAKGRVRPESFADHYSQARLFYRSQSAVEQAHIASATVFELSKVQTEHVRTAVVSHLLVIDEQLGKRVANGLGLQTLPQPAAVHAPVQDLAPSPALRIIDRMRPTLEGRCVAILVDDGSNAESVAALKKAIEAQKARVKIIAPKVGGARLSDGSLCKADGHLAGSPSSQFDAVAAVLSMDAGKRLSHEGAAQDWFRDAYAHLKAIAACKATRLILEAAGVEPDEAVFDPADTKPFLAAAQTRLWSREPKLRTLA
;
A
#
# COMPACT_ATOMS: atom_id res chain seq x y z
N MET A 1 28.17 31.41 10.25
CA MET A 1 29.55 31.78 9.88
C MET A 1 29.57 32.09 8.39
N GLN A 2 30.06 33.26 8.01
CA GLN A 2 30.24 33.61 6.60
C GLN A 2 31.52 32.93 6.08
N MET A 3 31.40 32.11 5.04
CA MET A 3 32.50 31.31 4.48
C MET A 3 33.09 31.94 3.21
N GLN A 4 32.33 32.78 2.52
CA GLN A 4 32.84 33.55 1.38
C GLN A 4 33.27 34.94 1.84
N VAL A 5 34.46 35.38 1.44
CA VAL A 5 34.93 36.74 1.65
C VAL A 5 34.50 37.58 0.44
N PRO A 6 33.48 38.45 0.55
CA PRO A 6 33.09 39.32 -0.54
C PRO A 6 34.26 40.24 -0.88
N LYS A 7 34.63 40.29 -2.17
CA LYS A 7 35.69 41.16 -2.68
C LYS A 7 35.06 42.43 -3.24
N GLY A 8 35.77 43.55 -3.13
CA GLY A 8 35.31 44.85 -3.61
C GLY A 8 35.15 45.87 -2.50
N ARG A 9 35.00 47.14 -2.87
CA ARG A 9 34.95 48.28 -1.93
C ARG A 9 33.52 48.60 -1.44
N VAL A 10 32.51 48.00 -2.06
CA VAL A 10 31.10 48.41 -1.95
C VAL A 10 30.22 47.23 -1.53
N ALA A 11 29.27 47.48 -0.63
CA ALA A 11 28.27 46.51 -0.16
C ALA A 11 26.82 47.03 -0.31
N TYR A 12 26.59 48.04 -1.16
CA TYR A 12 25.30 48.68 -1.39
C TYR A 12 25.13 49.09 -2.86
N GLU A 13 23.89 49.36 -3.27
CA GLU A 13 23.54 49.81 -4.62
C GLU A 13 22.40 50.87 -4.54
N PRO A 14 22.41 51.95 -5.35
CA PRO A 14 23.42 52.35 -6.35
C PRO A 14 24.73 52.88 -5.74
N SER A 15 25.88 52.57 -6.36
CA SER A 15 27.21 53.10 -5.97
C SER A 15 28.13 53.44 -7.16
N SER A 16 28.90 54.53 -7.01
CA SER A 16 29.92 55.01 -7.95
C SER A 16 31.36 54.64 -7.55
N LEU A 17 31.57 54.03 -6.39
CA LEU A 17 32.91 53.76 -5.83
C LEU A 17 33.58 52.51 -6.39
N ASP A 18 32.84 51.63 -7.08
CA ASP A 18 33.35 50.43 -7.75
C ASP A 18 32.55 50.18 -9.06
N PRO A 19 33.13 50.38 -10.25
CA PRO A 19 32.42 50.21 -11.52
C PRO A 19 32.09 48.75 -11.85
N ASN A 20 32.77 47.78 -11.21
CA ASN A 20 32.58 46.35 -11.43
C ASN A 20 31.59 45.72 -10.44
N SER A 21 30.96 46.52 -9.57
CA SER A 21 29.93 46.01 -8.66
C SER A 21 28.78 45.36 -9.45
N PRO A 22 28.21 44.22 -9.00
CA PRO A 22 27.08 43.59 -9.67
C PRO A 22 25.92 44.57 -9.93
N ARG A 23 25.31 44.50 -11.12
CA ARG A 23 24.19 45.36 -11.54
C ARG A 23 22.95 44.53 -11.87
N ALA A 24 21.78 45.16 -11.76
CA ALA A 24 20.55 44.58 -12.27
C ALA A 24 20.63 44.38 -13.79
N SER A 25 20.19 43.23 -14.28
CA SER A 25 20.15 42.90 -15.70
C SER A 25 18.72 42.97 -16.22
N ALA A 26 18.45 43.83 -17.19
CA ALA A 26 17.15 43.84 -17.86
C ALA A 26 16.96 42.61 -18.76
N ALA A 27 18.04 42.08 -19.36
CA ALA A 27 17.99 40.99 -20.33
C ALA A 27 17.83 39.60 -19.68
N THR A 28 18.42 39.40 -18.51
CA THR A 28 18.46 38.10 -17.81
C THR A 28 17.93 38.15 -16.37
N GLY A 29 17.54 39.33 -15.89
CA GLY A 29 16.98 39.48 -14.56
C GLY A 29 15.64 38.79 -14.42
N PHE A 30 15.40 38.25 -13.22
CA PHE A 30 14.09 37.72 -12.86
C PHE A 30 13.02 38.83 -12.95
N ARG A 31 11.91 38.52 -13.61
CA ARG A 31 10.74 39.40 -13.69
C ARG A 31 9.52 38.62 -13.22
N SER A 32 8.83 39.14 -12.20
CA SER A 32 7.52 38.62 -11.84
C SER A 32 6.55 38.84 -12.99
N PHE A 33 5.67 37.86 -13.23
CA PHE A 33 4.53 38.06 -14.11
C PHE A 33 3.67 39.21 -13.56
N ALA A 34 3.33 40.17 -14.41
CA ALA A 34 2.54 41.34 -14.04
C ALA A 34 1.05 40.96 -13.91
N GLN A 35 0.74 40.11 -12.94
CA GLN A 35 -0.62 39.74 -12.61
C GLN A 35 -1.34 40.97 -12.03
N PRO A 36 -2.48 41.39 -12.60
CA PRO A 36 -3.30 42.44 -12.00
C PRO A 36 -3.62 42.06 -10.55
N ALA A 37 -3.41 42.99 -9.63
CA ALA A 37 -3.91 42.82 -8.27
C ALA A 37 -5.44 42.76 -8.34
N GLY A 38 -6.06 41.81 -7.62
CA GLY A 38 -7.52 41.82 -7.48
C GLY A 38 -7.99 43.09 -6.78
N ASP A 39 -9.24 43.48 -7.02
CA ASP A 39 -9.89 44.66 -6.42
C ASP A 39 -10.21 44.49 -4.91
N ASP A 40 -9.63 43.48 -4.26
CA ASP A 40 -9.92 43.12 -2.88
C ASP A 40 -9.25 44.07 -1.89
N ALA A 41 -10.03 44.53 -0.90
CA ALA A 41 -9.49 45.26 0.23
C ALA A 41 -8.50 44.39 1.03
N LYS A 42 -7.46 45.01 1.60
CA LYS A 42 -6.54 44.31 2.52
C LYS A 42 -7.33 43.72 3.69
N GLY A 43 -7.37 42.40 3.79
CA GLY A 43 -8.16 41.71 4.81
C GLY A 43 -7.79 40.24 4.96
N ARG A 44 -8.45 39.57 5.91
CA ARG A 44 -8.36 38.12 6.12
C ARG A 44 -9.69 37.49 5.74
N VAL A 45 -9.89 37.29 4.44
CA VAL A 45 -11.15 36.77 3.87
C VAL A 45 -10.85 35.46 3.14
N ARG A 46 -11.71 34.46 3.34
CA ARG A 46 -11.71 33.24 2.51
C ARG A 46 -12.60 33.52 1.29
N PRO A 47 -12.11 33.41 0.05
CA PRO A 47 -12.94 33.61 -1.12
C PRO A 47 -14.12 32.63 -1.13
N GLU A 48 -15.31 33.09 -1.53
CA GLU A 48 -16.52 32.26 -1.59
C GLU A 48 -16.36 31.07 -2.56
N SER A 49 -15.53 31.21 -3.59
CA SER A 49 -15.19 30.13 -4.51
C SER A 49 -14.50 28.92 -3.85
N PHE A 50 -14.02 29.07 -2.61
CA PHE A 50 -13.40 28.00 -1.81
C PHE A 50 -14.41 27.32 -0.86
N ALA A 51 -15.69 27.72 -0.87
CA ALA A 51 -16.72 27.19 0.04
C ALA A 51 -17.20 25.76 -0.30
N ASP A 52 -16.85 25.24 -1.47
CA ASP A 52 -17.12 23.84 -1.82
C ASP A 52 -16.08 22.92 -1.17
N HIS A 53 -16.52 22.14 -0.19
CA HIS A 53 -15.68 21.23 0.60
C HIS A 53 -15.95 19.75 0.29
N TYR A 54 -16.97 19.43 -0.52
CA TYR A 54 -17.51 18.07 -0.60
C TYR A 54 -17.51 17.51 -2.02
N SER A 55 -17.61 18.33 -3.07
CA SER A 55 -17.75 17.82 -4.44
C SER A 55 -16.55 16.97 -4.87
N GLN A 56 -15.33 17.39 -4.52
CA GLN A 56 -14.12 16.62 -4.85
C GLN A 56 -14.00 15.33 -4.04
N ALA A 57 -14.40 15.33 -2.77
CA ALA A 57 -14.40 14.13 -1.94
C ALA A 57 -15.42 13.10 -2.45
N ARG A 58 -16.60 13.57 -2.88
CA ARG A 58 -17.62 12.74 -3.54
C ARG A 58 -17.12 12.16 -4.84
N LEU A 59 -16.54 13.01 -5.71
CA LEU A 59 -15.92 12.57 -6.96
C LEU A 59 -14.87 11.49 -6.69
N PHE A 60 -13.98 11.71 -5.72
CA PHE A 60 -12.95 10.74 -5.36
C PHE A 60 -13.57 9.41 -4.93
N TYR A 61 -14.45 9.40 -3.92
CA TYR A 61 -15.05 8.17 -3.39
C TYR A 61 -15.84 7.40 -4.45
N ARG A 62 -16.66 8.09 -5.26
CA ARG A 62 -17.46 7.46 -6.33
C ARG A 62 -16.62 6.96 -7.50
N SER A 63 -15.37 7.39 -7.61
CA SER A 63 -14.44 6.93 -8.65
C SER A 63 -13.69 5.65 -8.30
N GLN A 64 -13.72 5.26 -7.03
CA GLN A 64 -13.03 4.09 -6.50
C GLN A 64 -13.73 2.77 -6.89
N SER A 65 -12.97 1.68 -6.95
CA SER A 65 -13.55 0.34 -7.04
C SER A 65 -14.33 -0.03 -5.75
N ALA A 66 -15.19 -1.04 -5.82
CA ALA A 66 -15.93 -1.52 -4.64
C ALA A 66 -14.99 -1.94 -3.49
N VAL A 67 -13.83 -2.52 -3.83
CA VAL A 67 -12.78 -2.92 -2.87
C VAL A 67 -12.18 -1.68 -2.20
N GLU A 68 -11.79 -0.67 -2.97
CA GLU A 68 -11.24 0.58 -2.45
C GLU A 68 -12.25 1.35 -1.60
N GLN A 69 -13.53 1.38 -1.99
CA GLN A 69 -14.59 1.97 -1.16
C GLN A 69 -14.73 1.26 0.18
N ALA A 70 -14.64 -0.07 0.20
CA ALA A 70 -14.65 -0.85 1.42
C ALA A 70 -13.41 -0.60 2.30
N HIS A 71 -12.25 -0.43 1.70
CA HIS A 71 -11.03 -0.04 2.43
C HIS A 71 -11.15 1.36 3.02
N ILE A 72 -11.70 2.33 2.29
CA ILE A 72 -11.93 3.70 2.80
C ILE A 72 -12.89 3.67 4.00
N ALA A 73 -14.02 2.96 3.88
CA ALA A 73 -14.98 2.83 4.98
C ALA A 73 -14.34 2.14 6.20
N SER A 74 -13.66 1.00 5.97
CA SER A 74 -13.04 0.21 7.04
C SER A 74 -11.90 0.97 7.74
N ALA A 75 -11.07 1.69 6.99
CA ALA A 75 -10.02 2.54 7.54
C ALA A 75 -10.61 3.70 8.36
N THR A 76 -11.69 4.33 7.88
CA THR A 76 -12.38 5.39 8.62
C THR A 76 -12.94 4.87 9.94
N VAL A 77 -13.55 3.68 9.94
CA VAL A 77 -14.00 3.00 11.17
C VAL A 77 -12.82 2.69 12.09
N PHE A 78 -11.71 2.16 11.55
CA PHE A 78 -10.51 1.83 12.30
C PHE A 78 -9.88 3.06 12.97
N GLU A 79 -9.88 4.22 12.33
CA GLU A 79 -9.34 5.44 12.93
C GLU A 79 -10.31 6.05 13.95
N LEU A 80 -11.59 6.12 13.62
CA LEU A 80 -12.61 6.66 14.53
C LEU A 80 -12.85 5.76 15.75
N SER A 81 -12.56 4.45 15.68
CA SER A 81 -12.65 3.56 16.84
C SER A 81 -11.63 3.90 17.94
N LYS A 82 -10.56 4.61 17.60
CA LYS A 82 -9.56 5.12 18.57
C LYS A 82 -9.94 6.48 19.14
N VAL A 83 -10.96 7.13 18.60
CA VAL A 83 -11.46 8.42 19.12
C VAL A 83 -12.40 8.15 20.28
N GLN A 84 -11.97 8.52 21.49
CA GLN A 84 -12.73 8.29 22.72
C GLN A 84 -14.00 9.16 22.80
N THR A 85 -13.95 10.35 22.21
CA THR A 85 -15.02 11.34 22.31
C THR A 85 -16.11 11.10 21.26
N GLU A 86 -17.28 10.61 21.68
CA GLU A 86 -18.33 10.17 20.76
C GLU A 86 -18.83 11.26 19.81
N HIS A 87 -19.07 12.49 20.31
CA HIS A 87 -19.59 13.57 19.46
C HIS A 87 -18.66 13.90 18.29
N VAL A 88 -17.35 13.64 18.42
CA VAL A 88 -16.38 13.81 17.33
C VAL A 88 -16.61 12.76 16.25
N ARG A 89 -16.82 11.49 16.63
CA ARG A 89 -17.13 10.40 15.68
C ARG A 89 -18.44 10.70 14.94
N THR A 90 -19.47 11.14 15.67
CA THR A 90 -20.77 11.52 15.13
C THR A 90 -20.66 12.70 14.16
N ALA A 91 -19.86 13.72 14.51
CA ALA A 91 -19.60 14.86 13.62
C ALA A 91 -18.89 14.41 12.33
N VAL A 92 -17.88 13.54 12.39
CA VAL A 92 -17.22 13.03 11.18
C VAL A 92 -18.20 12.26 10.30
N VAL A 93 -19.02 11.37 10.87
CA VAL A 93 -20.07 10.66 10.13
C VAL A 93 -21.06 11.62 9.48
N SER A 94 -21.42 12.73 10.14
CA SER A 94 -22.29 13.76 9.55
C SER A 94 -21.72 14.36 8.26
N HIS A 95 -20.40 14.54 8.16
CA HIS A 95 -19.74 14.99 6.94
C HIS A 95 -19.67 13.90 5.87
N LEU A 96 -19.45 12.64 6.26
CA LEU A 96 -19.44 11.51 5.32
C LEU A 96 -20.78 11.36 4.62
N LEU A 97 -21.90 11.59 5.31
CA LEU A 97 -23.24 11.58 4.72
C LEU A 97 -23.45 12.67 3.66
N VAL A 98 -22.74 13.79 3.77
CA VAL A 98 -22.75 14.84 2.74
C VAL A 98 -21.93 14.40 1.53
N ILE A 99 -20.79 13.73 1.76
CA ILE A 99 -19.92 13.21 0.70
C ILE A 99 -20.68 12.12 -0.08
N ASP A 100 -21.11 11.07 0.60
CA ASP A 100 -21.89 9.97 0.04
C ASP A 100 -22.69 9.25 1.13
N GLU A 101 -23.99 9.07 0.90
CA GLU A 101 -24.90 8.52 1.91
C GLU A 101 -24.54 7.07 2.30
N GLN A 102 -24.13 6.25 1.33
CA GLN A 102 -23.77 4.86 1.61
C GLN A 102 -22.46 4.79 2.41
N LEU A 103 -21.48 5.64 2.10
CA LEU A 103 -20.26 5.75 2.90
C LEU A 103 -20.57 6.12 4.36
N GLY A 104 -21.37 7.16 4.57
CA GLY A 104 -21.75 7.59 5.92
C GLY A 104 -22.48 6.50 6.70
N LYS A 105 -23.42 5.78 6.08
CA LYS A 105 -24.14 4.66 6.69
C LYS A 105 -23.23 3.48 7.05
N ARG A 106 -22.32 3.11 6.14
CA ARG A 106 -21.31 2.05 6.36
C ARG A 106 -20.43 2.34 7.56
N VAL A 107 -19.87 3.56 7.62
CA VAL A 107 -19.03 3.97 8.74
C VAL A 107 -19.82 4.07 10.05
N ALA A 108 -21.06 4.58 10.02
CA ALA A 108 -21.92 4.63 11.20
C ALA A 108 -22.19 3.23 11.78
N ASN A 109 -22.48 2.26 10.91
CA ASN A 109 -22.69 0.86 11.29
C ASN A 109 -21.40 0.26 11.87
N GLY A 110 -20.27 0.40 11.18
CA GLY A 110 -18.98 -0.11 11.66
C GLY A 110 -18.53 0.48 13.00
N LEU A 111 -18.97 1.69 13.34
CA LEU A 111 -18.74 2.31 14.65
C LEU A 111 -19.80 1.95 15.71
N GLY A 112 -20.87 1.25 15.33
CA GLY A 112 -21.96 0.90 16.23
C GLY A 112 -22.79 2.10 16.71
N LEU A 113 -22.90 3.18 15.90
CA LEU A 113 -23.72 4.33 16.25
C LEU A 113 -25.19 3.93 16.30
N GLN A 114 -25.85 4.19 17.44
CA GLN A 114 -27.26 3.84 17.65
C GLN A 114 -28.21 4.66 16.78
N THR A 115 -27.82 5.88 16.46
CA THR A 115 -28.59 6.82 15.63
C THR A 115 -27.69 7.40 14.57
N LEU A 116 -28.17 7.42 13.33
CA LEU A 116 -27.48 8.11 12.25
C LEU A 116 -27.61 9.64 12.47
N PRO A 117 -26.50 10.41 12.46
CA PRO A 117 -26.59 11.86 12.58
C PRO A 117 -27.23 12.47 11.34
N GLN A 118 -27.72 13.70 11.48
CA GLN A 118 -28.09 14.50 10.32
C GLN A 118 -26.84 14.86 9.52
N PRO A 119 -26.93 14.95 8.17
CA PRO A 119 -25.82 15.44 7.35
C PRO A 119 -25.38 16.85 7.80
N ALA A 120 -24.07 17.10 7.76
CA ALA A 120 -23.52 18.42 8.09
C ALA A 120 -24.07 19.53 7.17
N ALA A 121 -24.16 20.75 7.70
CA ALA A 121 -24.52 21.91 6.89
C ALA A 121 -23.46 22.18 5.81
N VAL A 122 -23.91 22.56 4.62
CA VAL A 122 -23.05 22.88 3.48
C VAL A 122 -23.02 24.39 3.24
N HIS A 123 -21.85 24.91 2.84
CA HIS A 123 -21.65 26.33 2.54
C HIS A 123 -21.74 26.65 1.04
N ALA A 124 -21.70 25.63 0.18
CA ALA A 124 -21.93 25.72 -1.25
C ALA A 124 -22.67 24.45 -1.73
N PRO A 125 -23.39 24.52 -2.87
CA PRO A 125 -24.01 23.34 -3.46
C PRO A 125 -22.98 22.23 -3.72
N VAL A 126 -23.26 21.01 -3.26
CA VAL A 126 -22.41 19.85 -3.53
C VAL A 126 -22.70 19.34 -4.94
N GLN A 127 -21.72 19.45 -5.81
CA GLN A 127 -21.83 19.07 -7.21
C GLN A 127 -21.74 17.55 -7.36
N ASP A 128 -22.48 17.01 -8.32
CA ASP A 128 -22.38 15.61 -8.71
C ASP A 128 -21.55 15.50 -9.99
N LEU A 129 -20.23 15.40 -9.81
CA LEU A 129 -19.27 15.31 -10.90
C LEU A 129 -19.18 13.87 -11.41
N ALA A 130 -19.00 13.71 -12.73
CA ALA A 130 -18.83 12.39 -13.34
C ALA A 130 -17.61 11.66 -12.74
N PRO A 131 -17.74 10.37 -12.35
CA PRO A 131 -16.62 9.58 -11.84
C PRO A 131 -15.42 9.58 -12.79
N SER A 132 -14.22 9.67 -12.23
CA SER A 132 -12.96 9.68 -12.96
C SER A 132 -12.16 8.42 -12.66
N PRO A 133 -12.08 7.45 -13.60
CA PRO A 133 -11.22 6.28 -13.46
C PRO A 133 -9.75 6.63 -13.17
N ALA A 134 -9.31 7.86 -13.46
CA ALA A 134 -7.96 8.30 -13.13
C ALA A 134 -7.64 8.28 -11.63
N LEU A 135 -8.67 8.36 -10.77
CA LEU A 135 -8.56 8.47 -9.31
C LEU A 135 -8.49 7.12 -8.57
N ARG A 136 -8.61 5.99 -9.27
CA ARG A 136 -8.48 4.64 -8.67
C ARG A 136 -7.08 4.08 -8.84
N ILE A 137 -6.69 3.22 -7.91
CA ILE A 137 -5.45 2.44 -7.92
C ILE A 137 -5.75 1.00 -8.34
N ILE A 138 -6.67 0.32 -7.66
CA ILE A 138 -7.06 -1.06 -7.98
C ILE A 138 -7.64 -1.12 -9.40
N ASP A 139 -7.29 -2.19 -10.13
CA ASP A 139 -7.57 -2.40 -11.57
C ASP A 139 -6.88 -1.43 -12.54
N ARG A 140 -6.04 -0.50 -12.05
CA ARG A 140 -5.20 0.40 -12.87
C ARG A 140 -3.71 0.30 -12.59
N MET A 141 -3.32 -0.50 -11.60
CA MET A 141 -1.93 -0.82 -11.34
C MET A 141 -1.30 -1.48 -12.56
N ARG A 142 -0.02 -1.21 -12.80
CA ARG A 142 0.76 -1.98 -13.76
C ARG A 142 0.85 -3.44 -13.29
N PRO A 143 0.42 -4.43 -14.08
CA PRO A 143 0.58 -5.84 -13.73
C PRO A 143 2.06 -6.21 -13.92
N THR A 144 2.85 -6.13 -12.86
CA THR A 144 4.29 -6.40 -12.91
C THR A 144 4.83 -6.97 -11.61
N LEU A 145 5.84 -7.82 -11.75
CA LEU A 145 6.70 -8.31 -10.69
C LEU A 145 8.08 -7.62 -10.68
N GLU A 146 8.39 -6.77 -11.66
CA GLU A 146 9.67 -6.05 -11.72
C GLU A 146 9.86 -5.18 -10.47
N GLY A 147 10.96 -5.42 -9.76
CA GLY A 147 11.29 -4.74 -8.50
C GLY A 147 10.58 -5.27 -7.24
N ARG A 148 9.57 -6.14 -7.40
CA ARG A 148 8.88 -6.84 -6.30
C ARG A 148 9.75 -7.94 -5.68
N CYS A 149 9.34 -8.44 -4.52
CA CYS A 149 10.06 -9.51 -3.82
C CYS A 149 9.15 -10.70 -3.52
N VAL A 150 9.59 -11.91 -3.90
CA VAL A 150 8.90 -13.17 -3.61
C VAL A 150 9.78 -14.01 -2.69
N ALA A 151 9.20 -14.51 -1.61
CA ALA A 151 9.90 -15.41 -0.70
C ALA A 151 9.65 -16.88 -1.01
N ILE A 152 10.68 -17.71 -0.90
CA ILE A 152 10.58 -19.17 -1.00
C ILE A 152 11.00 -19.77 0.34
N LEU A 153 10.07 -20.40 1.04
CA LEU A 153 10.34 -21.18 2.24
C LEU A 153 10.92 -22.55 1.85
N VAL A 154 12.10 -22.84 2.39
CA VAL A 154 12.83 -24.10 2.22
C VAL A 154 13.23 -24.67 3.59
N ASP A 155 13.48 -25.97 3.63
CA ASP A 155 14.01 -26.67 4.80
C ASP A 155 14.86 -27.86 4.34
N ASP A 156 15.53 -28.54 5.28
CA ASP A 156 16.33 -29.72 4.98
C ASP A 156 15.50 -30.77 4.19
N GLY A 157 16.04 -31.24 3.06
CA GLY A 157 15.38 -32.17 2.15
C GLY A 157 14.46 -31.54 1.09
N SER A 158 14.36 -30.20 1.02
CA SER A 158 13.66 -29.52 -0.09
C SER A 158 14.23 -29.91 -1.45
N ASN A 159 13.36 -30.12 -2.45
CA ASN A 159 13.77 -30.53 -3.79
C ASN A 159 14.56 -29.43 -4.50
N ALA A 160 15.81 -29.73 -4.86
CA ALA A 160 16.74 -28.71 -5.37
C ALA A 160 16.32 -28.14 -6.73
N GLU A 161 15.88 -29.02 -7.63
CA GLU A 161 15.41 -28.65 -8.97
C GLU A 161 14.18 -27.73 -8.91
N SER A 162 13.21 -28.03 -8.03
CA SER A 162 12.00 -27.22 -7.85
C SER A 162 12.32 -25.83 -7.31
N VAL A 163 13.22 -25.74 -6.31
CA VAL A 163 13.67 -24.44 -5.78
C VAL A 163 14.36 -23.63 -6.86
N ALA A 164 15.27 -24.25 -7.63
CA ALA A 164 16.01 -23.58 -8.70
C ALA A 164 15.09 -23.13 -9.85
N ALA A 165 14.14 -23.96 -10.25
CA ALA A 165 13.17 -23.65 -11.29
C ALA A 165 12.27 -22.47 -10.90
N LEU A 166 11.73 -22.49 -9.68
CA LEU A 166 10.89 -21.41 -9.18
C LEU A 166 11.66 -20.10 -9.03
N LYS A 167 12.87 -20.15 -8.46
CA LYS A 167 13.77 -18.99 -8.36
C LYS A 167 14.03 -18.38 -9.75
N LYS A 168 14.42 -19.20 -10.72
CA LYS A 168 14.69 -18.76 -12.11
C LYS A 168 13.45 -18.13 -12.75
N ALA A 169 12.27 -18.73 -12.55
CA ALA A 169 11.02 -18.23 -13.11
C ALA A 169 10.64 -16.85 -12.53
N ILE A 170 10.83 -16.65 -11.23
CA ILE A 170 10.60 -15.36 -10.56
C ILE A 170 11.61 -14.30 -11.03
N GLU A 171 12.91 -14.64 -11.06
CA GLU A 171 13.97 -13.72 -11.49
C GLU A 171 13.83 -13.32 -12.97
N ALA A 172 13.29 -14.20 -13.82
CA ALA A 172 12.97 -13.87 -15.21
C ALA A 172 11.90 -12.77 -15.35
N GLN A 173 11.06 -12.58 -14.32
CA GLN A 173 10.11 -11.46 -14.22
C GLN A 173 10.75 -10.19 -13.62
N LYS A 174 12.08 -10.18 -13.40
CA LYS A 174 12.85 -9.14 -12.72
C LYS A 174 12.40 -8.87 -11.28
N ALA A 175 11.78 -9.87 -10.63
CA ALA A 175 11.54 -9.86 -9.20
C ALA A 175 12.77 -10.36 -8.43
N ARG A 176 12.91 -9.91 -7.18
CA ARG A 176 13.89 -10.43 -6.24
C ARG A 176 13.34 -11.67 -5.54
N VAL A 177 14.17 -12.70 -5.42
CA VAL A 177 13.86 -13.89 -4.62
C VAL A 177 14.54 -13.78 -3.27
N LYS A 178 13.82 -14.16 -2.20
CA LYS A 178 14.38 -14.31 -0.85
C LYS A 178 14.19 -15.74 -0.36
N ILE A 179 15.27 -16.42 -0.03
CA ILE A 179 15.23 -17.77 0.54
C ILE A 179 15.02 -17.65 2.04
N ILE A 180 13.90 -18.18 2.52
CA ILE A 180 13.54 -18.18 3.93
C ILE A 180 13.65 -19.61 4.45
N ALA A 181 14.22 -19.79 5.65
CA ALA A 181 14.35 -21.09 6.26
C ALA A 181 14.19 -21.02 7.79
N PRO A 182 13.91 -22.15 8.47
CA PRO A 182 13.92 -22.22 9.93
C PRO A 182 15.29 -21.97 10.56
N LYS A 183 16.38 -22.01 9.77
CA LYS A 183 17.76 -21.77 10.22
C LYS A 183 18.45 -20.78 9.28
N VAL A 184 19.15 -19.78 9.82
CA VAL A 184 19.89 -18.78 9.02
C VAL A 184 21.04 -19.41 8.21
N GLY A 185 21.60 -20.51 8.70
CA GLY A 185 22.59 -21.29 7.95
C GLY A 185 22.07 -21.86 6.62
N GLY A 186 20.74 -21.86 6.42
CA GLY A 186 20.10 -22.41 5.24
C GLY A 186 19.60 -23.83 5.44
N ALA A 187 19.41 -24.52 4.32
CA ALA A 187 18.90 -25.88 4.25
C ALA A 187 19.77 -26.75 3.34
N ARG A 188 19.99 -28.01 3.71
CA ARG A 188 20.58 -29.00 2.81
C ARG A 188 19.50 -29.56 1.88
N LEU A 189 19.61 -29.28 0.59
CA LEU A 189 18.62 -29.70 -0.41
C LEU A 189 18.75 -31.19 -0.75
N SER A 190 17.79 -31.71 -1.51
CA SER A 190 17.71 -33.13 -1.90
C SER A 190 18.91 -33.64 -2.70
N ASP A 191 19.65 -32.76 -3.36
CA ASP A 191 20.89 -33.07 -4.11
C ASP A 191 22.16 -33.00 -3.23
N GLY A 192 21.99 -32.74 -1.93
CA GLY A 192 23.07 -32.59 -0.96
C GLY A 192 23.68 -31.19 -0.89
N SER A 193 23.32 -30.27 -1.79
CA SER A 193 23.82 -28.90 -1.81
C SER A 193 23.30 -28.07 -0.62
N LEU A 194 24.04 -27.05 -0.22
CA LEU A 194 23.61 -26.12 0.83
C LEU A 194 22.95 -24.88 0.19
N CYS A 195 21.65 -24.70 0.41
CA CYS A 195 20.92 -23.50 0.05
C CYS A 195 20.97 -22.50 1.20
N LYS A 196 21.81 -21.46 1.10
CA LYS A 196 21.89 -20.40 2.11
C LYS A 196 20.56 -19.65 2.19
N ALA A 197 20.09 -19.42 3.41
CA ALA A 197 18.93 -18.57 3.64
C ALA A 197 19.33 -17.09 3.62
N ASP A 198 18.46 -16.26 3.06
CA ASP A 198 18.50 -14.80 3.19
C ASP A 198 17.92 -14.33 4.53
N GLY A 199 17.06 -15.14 5.15
CA GLY A 199 16.36 -14.78 6.39
C GLY A 199 15.83 -15.98 7.17
N HIS A 200 15.75 -15.81 8.48
CA HIS A 200 15.05 -16.74 9.37
C HIS A 200 13.54 -16.60 9.21
N LEU A 201 12.79 -17.72 9.22
CA LEU A 201 11.33 -17.75 9.07
C LEU A 201 10.61 -16.77 10.02
N ALA A 202 10.83 -16.88 11.33
CA ALA A 202 10.18 -15.96 12.28
C ALA A 202 10.72 -14.52 12.19
N GLY A 203 11.93 -14.33 11.64
CA GLY A 203 12.53 -13.00 11.46
C GLY A 203 12.12 -12.32 10.15
N SER A 204 11.40 -13.02 9.28
CA SER A 204 11.06 -12.56 7.92
C SER A 204 9.56 -12.75 7.69
N PRO A 205 8.69 -12.02 8.43
CA PRO A 205 7.23 -12.13 8.30
C PRO A 205 6.79 -11.94 6.86
N SER A 206 5.70 -12.62 6.47
CA SER A 206 5.27 -12.66 5.07
C SER A 206 4.93 -11.28 4.53
N SER A 207 4.56 -10.32 5.39
CA SER A 207 4.29 -8.91 5.08
C SER A 207 5.42 -8.20 4.32
N GLN A 208 6.68 -8.65 4.46
CA GLN A 208 7.84 -8.10 3.75
C GLN A 208 7.87 -8.45 2.24
N PHE A 209 7.08 -9.42 1.81
CA PHE A 209 7.10 -9.96 0.44
C PHE A 209 5.79 -9.69 -0.30
N ASP A 210 5.84 -9.60 -1.62
CA ASP A 210 4.67 -9.40 -2.48
C ASP A 210 3.88 -10.70 -2.69
N ALA A 211 4.58 -11.83 -2.75
CA ALA A 211 4.02 -13.18 -2.82
C ALA A 211 4.91 -14.18 -2.08
N VAL A 212 4.38 -15.37 -1.80
CA VAL A 212 5.10 -16.40 -1.06
C VAL A 212 5.03 -17.75 -1.76
N ALA A 213 6.05 -18.56 -1.56
CA ALA A 213 6.13 -19.91 -2.06
C ALA A 213 6.78 -20.82 -1.02
N ALA A 214 6.57 -22.13 -1.16
CA ALA A 214 7.27 -23.13 -0.38
C ALA A 214 7.53 -24.39 -1.18
N VAL A 215 8.76 -24.88 -1.04
CA VAL A 215 9.19 -26.17 -1.54
C VAL A 215 9.75 -26.90 -0.33
N LEU A 216 8.99 -27.86 0.20
CA LEU A 216 9.30 -28.57 1.43
C LEU A 216 9.23 -30.08 1.20
N SER A 217 10.05 -30.83 1.93
CA SER A 217 9.86 -32.27 2.08
C SER A 217 8.62 -32.55 2.93
N MET A 218 8.03 -33.76 2.80
CA MET A 218 6.87 -34.12 3.63
C MET A 218 7.17 -34.08 5.12
N ASP A 219 8.38 -34.46 5.53
CA ASP A 219 8.79 -34.43 6.94
C ASP A 219 8.96 -32.99 7.45
N ALA A 220 9.55 -32.11 6.62
CA ALA A 220 9.63 -30.69 6.95
C ALA A 220 8.23 -30.06 7.06
N GLY A 221 7.32 -30.35 6.12
CA GLY A 221 5.94 -29.86 6.16
C GLY A 221 5.19 -30.29 7.43
N LYS A 222 5.30 -31.56 7.82
CA LYS A 222 4.71 -32.08 9.07
C LYS A 222 5.30 -31.41 10.32
N ARG A 223 6.61 -31.20 10.35
CA ARG A 223 7.25 -30.52 11.48
C ARG A 223 6.80 -29.06 11.56
N LEU A 224 6.83 -28.36 10.43
CA LEU A 224 6.46 -26.94 10.34
C LEU A 224 4.95 -26.72 10.49
N SER A 225 4.10 -27.71 10.27
CA SER A 225 2.67 -27.57 10.59
C SER A 225 2.41 -27.47 12.10
N HIS A 226 3.38 -27.82 12.94
CA HIS A 226 3.32 -27.58 14.39
C HIS A 226 4.09 -26.33 14.84
N GLU A 227 4.68 -25.58 13.89
CA GLU A 227 5.44 -24.36 14.18
C GLU A 227 4.56 -23.13 13.97
N GLY A 228 4.34 -22.36 15.05
CA GLY A 228 3.51 -21.15 15.01
C GLY A 228 3.98 -20.14 13.98
N ALA A 229 5.31 -19.93 13.88
CA ALA A 229 5.87 -19.01 12.90
C ALA A 229 5.57 -19.42 11.45
N ALA A 230 5.51 -20.73 11.14
CA ALA A 230 5.17 -21.20 9.80
C ALA A 230 3.67 -21.04 9.52
N GLN A 231 2.82 -21.40 10.48
CA GLN A 231 1.37 -21.23 10.37
C GLN A 231 1.01 -19.75 10.13
N ASP A 232 1.53 -18.85 10.95
CA ASP A 232 1.24 -17.42 10.85
C ASP A 232 1.78 -16.83 9.55
N TRP A 233 2.95 -17.29 9.08
CA TRP A 233 3.52 -16.80 7.82
C TRP A 233 2.58 -17.01 6.64
N PHE A 234 1.97 -18.20 6.53
CA PHE A 234 0.99 -18.49 5.48
C PHE A 234 -0.39 -17.90 5.77
N ARG A 235 -0.84 -17.90 7.02
CA ARG A 235 -2.10 -17.25 7.42
C ARG A 235 -2.08 -15.77 7.04
N ASP A 236 -1.00 -15.07 7.36
CA ASP A 236 -0.81 -13.67 7.02
C ASP A 236 -0.69 -13.46 5.52
N ALA A 237 0.05 -14.32 4.81
CA ALA A 237 0.15 -14.19 3.36
C ALA A 237 -1.22 -14.34 2.69
N TYR A 238 -2.01 -15.32 3.16
CA TYR A 238 -3.36 -15.58 2.68
C TYR A 238 -4.30 -14.43 3.02
N ALA A 239 -4.28 -13.97 4.28
CA ALA A 239 -5.08 -12.86 4.77
C ALA A 239 -4.76 -11.54 4.05
N HIS A 240 -3.50 -11.32 3.69
CA HIS A 240 -3.05 -10.19 2.88
C HIS A 240 -3.27 -10.39 1.38
N LEU A 241 -4.08 -11.37 0.99
CA LEU A 241 -4.55 -11.58 -0.38
C LEU A 241 -3.42 -11.89 -1.37
N LYS A 242 -2.30 -12.45 -0.90
CA LYS A 242 -1.15 -12.77 -1.74
C LYS A 242 -1.36 -14.07 -2.50
N ALA A 243 -0.70 -14.19 -3.64
CA ALA A 243 -0.51 -15.47 -4.30
C ALA A 243 0.42 -16.35 -3.46
N ILE A 244 0.09 -17.64 -3.37
CA ILE A 244 0.83 -18.64 -2.59
C ILE A 244 1.16 -19.82 -3.50
N ALA A 245 2.44 -20.18 -3.63
CA ALA A 245 2.82 -21.47 -4.21
C ALA A 245 3.05 -22.49 -3.09
N ALA A 246 2.20 -23.50 -2.97
CA ALA A 246 2.18 -24.46 -1.88
C ALA A 246 2.33 -25.89 -2.40
N CYS A 247 3.48 -26.53 -2.13
CA CYS A 247 3.64 -27.95 -2.45
C CYS A 247 2.76 -28.83 -1.55
N LYS A 248 2.70 -30.14 -1.83
CA LYS A 248 1.94 -31.11 -1.03
C LYS A 248 2.23 -31.02 0.48
N ALA A 249 3.50 -30.83 0.85
CA ALA A 249 3.91 -30.70 2.24
C ALA A 249 3.43 -29.38 2.88
N THR A 250 3.41 -28.28 2.12
CA THR A 250 2.91 -26.98 2.57
C THR A 250 1.43 -27.01 2.91
N ARG A 251 0.63 -27.87 2.27
CA ARG A 251 -0.81 -27.99 2.56
C ARG A 251 -1.09 -28.40 4.02
N LEU A 252 -0.21 -29.17 4.64
CA LEU A 252 -0.31 -29.50 6.07
C LEU A 252 -0.20 -28.26 6.95
N ILE A 253 0.65 -27.30 6.56
CA ILE A 253 0.82 -26.03 7.26
C ILE A 253 -0.40 -25.14 7.03
N LEU A 254 -0.91 -25.08 5.79
CA LEU A 254 -2.12 -24.31 5.47
C LEU A 254 -3.32 -24.81 6.28
N GLU A 255 -3.52 -26.13 6.34
CA GLU A 255 -4.58 -26.75 7.13
C GLU A 255 -4.44 -26.42 8.63
N ALA A 256 -3.24 -26.59 9.19
CA ALA A 256 -2.97 -26.22 10.59
C ALA A 256 -3.14 -24.72 10.86
N ALA A 257 -2.92 -23.87 9.86
CA ALA A 257 -3.13 -22.43 9.94
C ALA A 257 -4.61 -22.02 9.80
N GLY A 258 -5.51 -22.95 9.48
CA GLY A 258 -6.92 -22.67 9.18
C GLY A 258 -7.12 -21.98 7.82
N VAL A 259 -6.22 -22.22 6.86
CA VAL A 259 -6.27 -21.65 5.52
C VAL A 259 -6.83 -22.68 4.54
N GLU A 260 -8.00 -22.39 3.98
CA GLU A 260 -8.58 -23.16 2.88
C GLU A 260 -8.02 -22.67 1.53
N PRO A 261 -7.33 -23.53 0.75
CA PRO A 261 -6.78 -23.13 -0.55
C PRO A 261 -7.86 -22.66 -1.53
N ASP A 262 -7.61 -21.54 -2.19
CA ASP A 262 -8.50 -20.95 -3.22
C ASP A 262 -7.77 -20.79 -4.57
N GLU A 263 -8.35 -20.03 -5.50
CA GLU A 263 -7.82 -19.87 -6.85
C GLU A 263 -6.44 -19.19 -6.94
N ALA A 264 -5.92 -18.59 -5.86
CA ALA A 264 -4.57 -18.04 -5.81
C ALA A 264 -3.59 -18.85 -4.94
N VAL A 265 -3.90 -20.12 -4.68
CA VAL A 265 -2.98 -21.12 -4.14
C VAL A 265 -2.64 -22.14 -5.23
N PHE A 266 -1.37 -22.18 -5.63
CA PHE A 266 -0.89 -22.96 -6.76
C PHE A 266 0.10 -24.05 -6.33
N ASP A 267 0.22 -25.12 -7.11
CA ASP A 267 1.40 -25.99 -6.97
C ASP A 267 2.66 -25.21 -7.44
N PRO A 268 3.81 -25.32 -6.75
CA PRO A 268 5.05 -24.67 -7.19
C PRO A 268 5.51 -25.03 -8.60
N ALA A 269 5.08 -26.19 -9.14
CA ALA A 269 5.32 -26.55 -10.53
C ALA A 269 4.51 -25.68 -11.52
N ASP A 270 3.34 -25.18 -11.11
CA ASP A 270 2.45 -24.33 -11.89
C ASP A 270 2.93 -22.85 -11.85
N THR A 271 4.17 -22.64 -12.27
CA THR A 271 4.87 -21.35 -12.17
C THR A 271 4.15 -20.21 -12.91
N LYS A 272 3.62 -20.46 -14.11
CA LYS A 272 2.95 -19.43 -14.92
C LYS A 272 1.73 -18.80 -14.22
N PRO A 273 0.71 -19.58 -13.79
CA PRO A 273 -0.44 -18.99 -13.10
C PRO A 273 -0.07 -18.38 -11.76
N PHE A 274 0.88 -18.96 -11.01
CA PHE A 274 1.41 -18.35 -9.79
C PHE A 274 2.02 -16.95 -10.04
N LEU A 275 2.90 -16.83 -11.03
CA LEU A 275 3.55 -15.56 -11.36
C LEU A 275 2.55 -14.51 -11.86
N ALA A 276 1.51 -14.92 -12.59
CA ALA A 276 0.44 -14.02 -13.02
C ALA A 276 -0.35 -13.49 -11.81
N ALA A 277 -0.74 -14.36 -10.88
CA ALA A 277 -1.45 -13.98 -9.67
C ALA A 277 -0.57 -13.11 -8.73
N ALA A 278 0.74 -13.36 -8.67
CA ALA A 278 1.68 -12.63 -7.81
C ALA A 278 1.94 -11.18 -8.24
N GLN A 279 1.49 -10.75 -9.43
CA GLN A 279 1.61 -9.35 -9.88
C GLN A 279 0.65 -8.40 -9.16
N THR A 280 -0.36 -8.94 -8.48
CA THR A 280 -1.42 -8.21 -7.79
C THR A 280 -1.85 -8.96 -6.52
N ARG A 281 -3.00 -8.60 -5.96
CA ARG A 281 -3.66 -9.32 -4.87
C ARG A 281 -4.92 -10.01 -5.36
N LEU A 282 -5.29 -11.11 -4.71
CA LEU A 282 -6.56 -11.80 -4.95
C LEU A 282 -7.69 -11.06 -4.21
N TRP A 283 -8.20 -9.99 -4.80
CA TRP A 283 -9.23 -9.16 -4.18
C TRP A 283 -10.55 -9.90 -3.93
N SER A 284 -10.87 -10.92 -4.74
CA SER A 284 -12.05 -11.79 -4.56
C SER A 284 -12.04 -12.59 -3.25
N ARG A 285 -10.86 -12.81 -2.67
CA ARG A 285 -10.68 -13.51 -1.39
C ARG A 285 -11.12 -12.66 -0.20
N GLU A 286 -10.97 -11.34 -0.28
CA GLU A 286 -11.11 -10.46 0.88
C GLU A 286 -12.49 -10.53 1.57
N PRO A 287 -13.63 -10.49 0.85
CA PRO A 287 -14.95 -10.55 1.48
C PRO A 287 -15.23 -11.88 2.20
N LYS A 288 -14.48 -12.94 1.88
CA LYS A 288 -14.59 -14.27 2.53
C LYS A 288 -13.74 -14.36 3.80
N LEU A 289 -12.81 -13.43 4.02
CA LEU A 289 -11.83 -13.49 5.10
C LEU A 289 -12.15 -12.60 6.29
N ARG A 290 -12.81 -11.47 6.05
CA ARG A 290 -13.01 -10.43 7.06
C ARG A 290 -14.27 -9.64 6.80
N THR A 291 -14.88 -9.14 7.86
CA THR A 291 -15.92 -8.14 7.76
C THR A 291 -15.31 -6.83 7.27
N LEU A 292 -15.87 -6.27 6.21
CA LEU A 292 -15.55 -4.94 5.70
C LEU A 292 -16.70 -4.00 6.10
N ALA A 293 -16.36 -2.79 6.57
CA ALA A 293 -17.36 -1.74 6.77
C ALA A 293 -17.94 -1.30 5.44
#